data_AF-A0A954PQW9-F1
#
_entry.id   AF-A0A954PQW9-F1
#
_cell.length_a   1.000
_cell.length_b   1.000
_cell.length_c   1.000
_cell.angle_alpha   90.00
_cell.angle_beta   90.00
_cell.angle_gamma   90.00
#
_symmetry.space_group_name_H-M   'P 1'
#
loop_
_entity.id
_entity.type
_entity.pdbx_description
1 polymer ?
#
loop_
_entity_poly.entity_id
_entity_poly.type
_entity_poly.pdbx_seq_one_letter_code
_entity_poly.pdbx_strand_id
1 'polypeptide(L)'
;MPEYTYKTVPVEGQEKVYRCKVVGDSTAILFVGHKPLKIFVRETSGNGFTLGIDPKLTKRISAGKRYELRYDDRRIEIIAESFVETVQGEARLRVGTIREFEPVKRWAFRLPFTRGSRVISHESGINSGAAYGGFVLVLFCVMSLPGIGDKLGTAPRIESALQMMSKNVGEVVRTFRN
;
A
#
# COMPACT_ATOMS: atom_id res chain seq x y z
N MET A 1 -60.38 -17.62 9.38
CA MET A 1 -59.14 -16.86 9.12
C MET A 1 -58.91 -16.88 7.62
N PRO A 2 -58.81 -15.74 6.92
CA PRO A 2 -58.62 -15.75 5.48
C PRO A 2 -57.17 -16.16 5.15
N GLU A 3 -57.03 -17.21 4.34
CA GLU A 3 -55.76 -17.61 3.73
C GLU A 3 -55.47 -16.69 2.54
N TYR A 4 -54.38 -15.93 2.63
CA TYR A 4 -53.88 -15.14 1.52
C TYR A 4 -52.88 -15.97 0.72
N THR A 5 -53.32 -16.52 -0.41
CA THR A 5 -52.42 -17.18 -1.37
C THR A 5 -51.81 -16.12 -2.29
N TYR A 6 -50.55 -15.78 -2.05
CA TYR A 6 -49.79 -14.92 -2.96
C TYR A 6 -49.32 -15.73 -4.16
N LYS A 7 -49.68 -15.29 -5.38
CA LYS A 7 -49.11 -15.81 -6.62
C LYS A 7 -47.71 -15.24 -6.78
N THR A 8 -46.68 -16.04 -6.50
CA THR A 8 -45.32 -15.71 -6.95
C THR A 8 -45.25 -15.94 -8.45
N VAL A 9 -45.05 -14.86 -9.20
CA VAL A 9 -44.68 -14.97 -10.62
C VAL A 9 -43.25 -15.49 -10.65
N PRO A 10 -42.93 -16.59 -11.34
CA PRO A 10 -41.55 -17.04 -11.51
C PRO A 10 -40.83 -15.97 -12.32
N VAL A 11 -40.02 -15.15 -11.66
CA VAL A 11 -39.06 -14.29 -12.36
C VAL A 11 -38.03 -15.26 -12.93
N GLU A 12 -38.05 -15.47 -14.25
CA GLU A 12 -36.95 -16.10 -14.97
C GLU A 12 -35.69 -15.26 -14.70
N GLY A 13 -34.98 -15.67 -13.65
CA GLY A 13 -34.05 -14.85 -12.92
C GLY A 13 -32.74 -14.73 -13.65
N GLN A 14 -32.63 -13.74 -14.54
CA GLN A 14 -31.36 -13.04 -14.65
C GLN A 14 -31.09 -12.44 -13.27
N GLU A 15 -30.21 -13.08 -12.51
CA GLU A 15 -29.76 -12.64 -11.21
C GLU A 15 -29.33 -11.16 -11.34
N LYS A 16 -30.08 -10.24 -10.73
CA LYS A 16 -29.77 -8.81 -10.79
C LYS A 16 -28.47 -8.58 -10.03
N VAL A 17 -27.35 -8.58 -10.74
CA VAL A 17 -26.03 -8.28 -10.18
C VAL A 17 -25.99 -6.80 -9.84
N TYR A 18 -26.14 -6.47 -8.55
CA TYR A 18 -25.97 -5.11 -8.05
C TYR A 18 -24.50 -4.69 -8.15
N ARG A 19 -24.26 -3.51 -8.72
CA ARG A 19 -22.92 -2.94 -8.93
C ARG A 19 -22.83 -1.57 -8.28
N CYS A 20 -21.80 -1.38 -7.47
CA CYS A 20 -21.52 -0.13 -6.79
C CYS A 20 -20.39 0.60 -7.51
N LYS A 21 -20.60 1.87 -7.84
CA LYS A 21 -19.55 2.73 -8.37
C LYS A 21 -18.52 3.00 -7.28
N VAL A 22 -17.24 2.88 -7.63
CA VAL A 22 -16.16 3.22 -6.70
C VAL A 22 -15.95 4.73 -6.70
N VAL A 23 -16.09 5.34 -5.53
CA VAL A 23 -15.85 6.77 -5.30
C VAL A 23 -14.61 6.89 -4.42
N GLY A 24 -13.50 7.40 -4.97
CA GLY A 24 -12.22 7.51 -4.26
C GLY A 24 -11.04 6.93 -5.05
N ASP A 25 -10.05 6.37 -4.35
CA ASP A 25 -8.90 5.73 -4.99
C ASP A 25 -9.36 4.47 -5.74
N SER A 26 -9.35 4.58 -7.06
CA SER A 26 -9.73 3.53 -7.98
C SER A 26 -8.50 2.84 -8.57
N THR A 27 -7.29 3.22 -8.16
CA THR A 27 -6.08 2.70 -8.77
C THR A 27 -5.85 1.24 -8.37
N ALA A 28 -5.65 0.37 -9.35
CA ALA A 28 -5.28 -1.02 -9.14
C ALA A 28 -4.11 -1.43 -10.04
N ILE A 29 -3.43 -2.50 -9.65
CA ILE A 29 -2.35 -3.11 -10.44
C ILE A 29 -2.79 -4.49 -10.88
N LEU A 30 -2.96 -4.66 -12.19
CA LEU A 30 -3.23 -5.95 -12.82
C LEU A 30 -1.92 -6.58 -13.29
N PHE A 31 -1.65 -7.80 -12.88
CA PHE A 31 -0.49 -8.57 -13.32
C PHE A 31 -0.86 -9.45 -14.49
N VAL A 32 -0.31 -9.12 -15.66
CA VAL A 32 -0.41 -9.92 -16.89
C VAL A 32 0.89 -10.73 -17.01
N GLY A 33 0.89 -11.93 -16.43
CA GLY A 33 2.13 -12.68 -16.21
C GLY A 33 3.04 -11.95 -15.23
N HIS A 34 4.25 -11.60 -15.64
CA HIS A 34 5.21 -10.85 -14.82
C HIS A 34 5.13 -9.33 -14.98
N LYS A 35 4.28 -8.82 -15.89
CA LYS A 35 4.21 -7.38 -16.18
C LYS A 35 3.08 -6.72 -15.38
N PRO A 36 3.39 -5.75 -14.49
CA PRO A 36 2.37 -4.96 -13.81
C PRO A 36 1.74 -3.96 -14.79
N LEU A 37 0.43 -3.84 -14.73
CA LEU A 37 -0.37 -2.93 -15.54
C LEU A 37 -1.20 -2.05 -14.60
N LYS A 38 -1.02 -0.73 -14.68
CA LYS A 38 -1.84 0.21 -13.92
C LYS A 38 -3.21 0.34 -14.58
N ILE A 39 -4.27 0.15 -13.82
CA ILE A 39 -5.66 0.19 -14.26
C ILE A 39 -6.55 0.87 -13.22
N PHE A 40 -7.81 1.15 -13.57
CA PHE A 40 -8.76 1.79 -12.67
C PHE A 40 -9.96 0.88 -12.38
N VAL A 41 -10.34 0.72 -11.13
CA VAL A 41 -11.58 0.03 -10.73
C VAL A 41 -12.73 1.03 -10.79
N ARG A 42 -13.68 0.79 -11.69
CA ARG A 42 -14.84 1.68 -11.89
C ARG A 42 -16.04 1.24 -11.07
N GLU A 43 -16.28 -0.07 -11.03
CA GLU A 43 -17.40 -0.66 -10.30
C GLU A 43 -16.96 -1.91 -9.57
N THR A 44 -17.60 -2.16 -8.43
CA THR A 44 -17.41 -3.34 -7.59
C THR A 44 -18.76 -4.06 -7.48
N SER A 45 -18.71 -5.38 -7.40
CA SER A 45 -19.86 -6.25 -7.15
C SER A 45 -19.42 -7.41 -6.27
N GLY A 46 -20.36 -8.12 -5.64
CA GLY A 46 -20.03 -9.27 -4.79
C GLY A 46 -19.21 -10.33 -5.51
N ASN A 47 -19.43 -10.50 -6.82
CA ASN A 47 -18.82 -11.57 -7.62
C ASN A 47 -17.67 -11.07 -8.51
N GLY A 48 -17.30 -9.78 -8.47
CA GLY A 48 -16.29 -9.26 -9.39
C GLY A 48 -16.23 -7.74 -9.52
N PHE A 49 -15.51 -7.28 -10.54
CA PHE A 49 -15.20 -5.87 -10.77
C PHE A 49 -15.42 -5.44 -12.22
N THR A 50 -15.61 -4.15 -12.42
CA THR A 50 -15.48 -3.52 -13.74
C THR A 50 -14.22 -2.67 -13.75
N LEU A 51 -13.25 -3.03 -14.58
CA LEU A 51 -11.97 -2.37 -14.71
C LEU A 51 -11.97 -1.44 -15.93
N GLY A 52 -11.52 -0.21 -15.77
CA GLY A 52 -11.18 0.72 -16.84
C GLY A 52 -9.73 0.51 -17.27
N ILE A 53 -9.54 0.26 -18.55
CA ILE A 53 -8.25 -0.08 -19.16
C ILE A 53 -8.04 0.83 -20.38
N ASP A 54 -6.81 1.28 -20.57
CA ASP A 54 -6.42 1.98 -21.80
C ASP A 54 -6.62 1.03 -23.01
N PRO A 55 -7.31 1.47 -24.07
CA PRO A 55 -7.50 0.69 -25.30
C PRO A 55 -6.21 0.15 -25.93
N LYS A 56 -5.05 0.76 -25.67
CA LYS A 56 -3.75 0.26 -26.14
C LYS A 56 -3.32 -1.01 -25.39
N LEU A 57 -3.74 -1.15 -24.14
CA LEU A 57 -3.34 -2.21 -23.23
C LEU A 57 -4.29 -3.41 -23.26
N THR A 58 -5.53 -3.24 -23.73
CA THR A 58 -6.51 -4.33 -23.86
C THR A 58 -6.02 -5.49 -24.71
N LYS A 59 -5.19 -5.24 -25.74
CA LYS A 59 -4.60 -6.29 -26.59
C LYS A 59 -3.77 -7.31 -25.81
N ARG A 60 -3.30 -6.97 -24.60
CA ARG A 60 -2.50 -7.84 -23.73
C ARG A 60 -3.36 -8.75 -22.85
N ILE A 61 -4.66 -8.48 -22.78
CA ILE A 61 -5.60 -9.18 -21.91
C ILE A 61 -6.50 -10.03 -22.80
N SER A 62 -6.60 -11.31 -22.49
CA SER A 62 -7.47 -12.25 -23.20
C SER A 62 -8.66 -12.59 -22.32
N ALA A 63 -9.86 -12.62 -22.90
CA ALA A 63 -11.04 -13.15 -22.23
C ALA A 63 -10.83 -14.65 -21.86
N GLY A 64 -11.42 -15.08 -20.76
CA GLY A 64 -11.30 -16.42 -20.18
C GLY A 64 -9.99 -16.69 -19.42
N LYS A 65 -9.01 -15.79 -19.46
CA LYS A 65 -7.74 -15.98 -18.73
C LYS A 65 -7.80 -15.46 -17.30
N ARG A 66 -7.00 -16.10 -16.45
CA ARG A 66 -6.80 -15.73 -15.05
C ARG A 66 -5.68 -14.71 -14.91
N TYR A 67 -5.89 -13.75 -14.03
CA TYR A 67 -4.96 -12.68 -13.73
C TYR A 67 -4.93 -12.42 -12.24
N GLU A 68 -3.83 -11.83 -11.76
CA GLU A 68 -3.74 -11.33 -10.40
C GLU A 68 -4.02 -9.83 -10.41
N LEU A 69 -5.00 -9.42 -9.60
CA LEU A 69 -5.35 -8.04 -9.34
C LEU A 69 -4.88 -7.66 -7.94
N ARG A 70 -4.16 -6.55 -7.81
CA ARG A 70 -3.88 -5.90 -6.53
C ARG A 70 -4.68 -4.62 -6.42
N TYR A 71 -5.54 -4.58 -5.43
CA TYR A 71 -6.42 -3.46 -5.16
C TYR A 71 -6.62 -3.33 -3.65
N ASP A 72 -6.44 -2.12 -3.10
CA ASP A 72 -6.65 -1.84 -1.68
C ASP A 72 -5.86 -2.78 -0.74
N ASP A 73 -4.54 -2.94 -0.99
CA ASP A 73 -3.63 -3.88 -0.30
C ASP A 73 -4.03 -5.36 -0.35
N ARG A 74 -5.08 -5.72 -1.08
CA ARG A 74 -5.55 -7.10 -1.28
C ARG A 74 -5.00 -7.65 -2.58
N ARG A 75 -4.74 -8.97 -2.57
CA ARG A 75 -4.31 -9.72 -3.75
C ARG A 75 -5.44 -10.67 -4.14
N ILE A 76 -5.95 -10.51 -5.34
CA ILE A 76 -7.18 -11.16 -5.81
C ILE A 76 -6.87 -11.86 -7.13
N GLU A 77 -7.18 -13.15 -7.23
CA GLU A 77 -7.20 -13.87 -8.51
C GLU A 77 -8.55 -13.63 -9.19
N ILE A 78 -8.48 -13.09 -10.41
CA ILE A 78 -9.64 -12.72 -11.20
C ILE A 78 -9.63 -13.42 -12.56
N ILE A 79 -10.81 -13.65 -13.13
CA ILE A 79 -10.98 -14.12 -14.50
C ILE A 79 -11.53 -12.99 -15.38
N ALA A 80 -10.93 -12.78 -16.54
CA ALA A 80 -11.45 -11.85 -17.53
C ALA A 80 -12.69 -12.46 -18.20
N GLU A 81 -13.88 -11.91 -17.98
CA GLU A 81 -15.11 -12.47 -18.54
C GLU A 81 -15.40 -11.90 -19.92
N SER A 82 -15.57 -10.58 -19.99
CA SER A 82 -15.99 -9.89 -21.21
C SER A 82 -15.51 -8.45 -21.23
N PHE A 83 -15.25 -7.95 -22.44
CA PHE A 83 -15.05 -6.53 -22.67
C PHE A 83 -16.42 -5.88 -22.92
N VAL A 84 -16.71 -4.85 -22.13
CA VAL A 84 -17.88 -3.99 -22.30
C VAL A 84 -17.45 -2.82 -23.20
N GLU A 85 -18.40 -2.29 -23.97
CA GLU A 85 -18.18 -1.16 -24.87
C GLU A 85 -17.41 -0.01 -24.19
N THR A 86 -16.59 0.67 -24.98
CA THR A 86 -15.80 1.82 -24.54
C THR A 86 -16.72 2.95 -24.11
N VAL A 87 -16.66 3.29 -22.83
CA VAL A 87 -17.39 4.43 -22.26
C VAL A 87 -16.35 5.51 -21.97
N GLN A 88 -16.51 6.70 -22.56
CA GLN A 88 -15.59 7.83 -22.39
C GLN A 88 -14.14 7.55 -22.84
N GLY A 89 -13.96 6.73 -23.89
CA GLY A 89 -12.63 6.44 -24.45
C GLY A 89 -11.81 5.41 -23.66
N GLU A 90 -12.35 4.89 -22.55
CA GLU A 90 -11.76 3.79 -21.79
C GLU A 90 -12.44 2.47 -22.12
N ALA A 91 -11.66 1.43 -22.38
CA ALA A 91 -12.20 0.09 -22.53
C ALA A 91 -12.56 -0.48 -21.15
N ARG A 92 -13.76 -1.01 -21.02
CA ARG A 92 -14.22 -1.60 -19.77
C ARG A 92 -14.09 -3.11 -19.82
N LEU A 93 -13.39 -3.69 -18.85
CA LEU A 93 -13.27 -5.13 -18.70
C LEU A 93 -14.07 -5.58 -17.49
N ARG A 94 -15.01 -6.48 -17.71
CA ARG A 94 -15.73 -7.18 -16.66
C ARG A 94 -14.89 -8.38 -16.21
N VAL A 95 -14.65 -8.47 -14.91
CA VAL A 95 -13.86 -9.54 -14.32
C VAL A 95 -14.62 -10.19 -13.18
N GLY A 96 -14.57 -11.51 -13.12
CA GLY A 96 -15.10 -12.31 -12.01
C GLY A 96 -14.00 -12.57 -10.98
N THR A 97 -14.33 -12.55 -9.69
CA THR A 97 -13.41 -12.94 -8.63
C THR A 97 -13.40 -14.47 -8.50
N ILE A 98 -12.23 -15.09 -8.59
CA ILE A 98 -12.08 -16.53 -8.35
C ILE A 98 -11.70 -16.77 -6.89
N ARG A 99 -10.65 -16.09 -6.45
CA ARG A 99 -10.05 -16.33 -5.13
C ARG A 99 -9.44 -15.06 -4.61
N GLU A 100 -9.59 -14.84 -3.32
CA GLU A 100 -8.86 -13.82 -2.61
C GLU A 100 -7.72 -14.45 -1.80
N PHE A 101 -6.53 -13.86 -1.89
CA PHE A 101 -5.39 -14.27 -1.09
C PHE A 101 -5.32 -13.45 0.20
N GLU A 102 -4.90 -14.09 1.28
CA GLU A 102 -4.63 -13.39 2.53
C GLU A 102 -3.57 -12.29 2.33
N PRO A 103 -3.71 -11.14 3.01
CA PRO A 103 -2.75 -10.06 2.92
C PRO A 103 -1.39 -10.55 3.41
N VAL A 104 -0.35 -10.33 2.60
CA VAL A 104 1.01 -10.72 2.97
C VAL A 104 1.42 -9.89 4.19
N LYS A 105 1.58 -10.55 5.34
CA LYS A 105 2.08 -9.91 6.56
C LYS A 105 3.46 -9.33 6.27
N ARG A 106 3.55 -8.01 6.05
CA ARG A 106 4.82 -7.33 5.86
C ARG A 106 5.64 -7.52 7.13
N TRP A 107 6.80 -8.18 7.02
CA TRP A 107 7.71 -8.37 8.13
C TRP A 107 8.29 -6.99 8.50
N ALA A 108 7.69 -6.35 9.50
CA ALA A 108 8.21 -5.12 10.04
C ALA A 108 9.47 -5.46 10.85
N PHE A 109 10.64 -5.11 10.34
CA PHE A 109 11.89 -5.17 11.10
C PHE A 109 11.77 -4.18 12.27
N ARG A 110 11.32 -4.67 13.42
CA ARG A 110 11.22 -3.88 14.65
C ARG A 110 12.59 -3.86 15.31
N LEU A 111 13.30 -2.74 15.19
CA LEU A 111 14.46 -2.49 16.04
C LEU A 111 14.01 -2.49 17.51
N PRO A 112 14.74 -3.14 18.43
CA PRO A 112 14.30 -3.32 19.83
C PRO A 112 14.15 -2.01 20.62
N PHE A 113 14.56 -0.86 20.05
CA PHE A 113 14.50 0.46 20.68
C PHE A 113 13.34 1.33 20.19
N THR A 114 12.60 0.93 19.16
CA THR A 114 11.49 1.72 18.59
C THR A 114 10.13 1.24 19.12
N ARG A 115 9.97 1.23 20.45
CA ARG A 115 8.64 1.11 21.07
C ARG A 115 7.86 2.40 20.82
N GLY A 116 7.08 2.46 19.74
CA GLY A 116 5.97 3.42 19.64
C GLY A 116 5.77 4.13 18.30
N SER A 117 6.73 4.10 17.38
CA SER A 117 6.51 4.75 16.08
C SER A 117 5.80 3.77 15.13
N ARG A 118 4.46 3.88 15.05
CA ARG A 118 3.74 3.42 13.85
C ARG A 118 4.26 4.29 12.72
N VAL A 119 5.12 3.73 11.88
CA VAL A 119 5.44 4.33 10.59
C VAL A 119 4.17 4.20 9.74
N ILE A 120 3.31 5.22 9.84
CA ILE A 120 2.22 5.45 8.90
C ILE A 120 2.90 5.78 7.59
N SER A 121 3.01 4.79 6.71
CA SER A 121 3.51 4.96 5.36
C SER A 121 2.48 5.75 4.56
N HIS A 122 2.51 7.08 4.66
CA HIS A 122 1.92 7.93 3.65
C HIS A 122 2.88 7.93 2.44
N GLU A 123 2.48 7.21 1.39
CA GLU A 123 3.08 7.33 0.06
C GLU A 123 2.90 8.77 -0.44
N SER A 124 3.97 9.58 -0.36
CA SER A 124 4.33 10.69 -1.25
C SER A 124 5.28 11.65 -0.51
N GLY A 125 6.59 11.46 -0.65
CA GLY A 125 7.59 12.46 -0.21
C GLY A 125 8.68 11.99 0.77
N ILE A 126 8.73 10.70 1.12
CA ILE A 126 9.70 10.16 2.12
C ILE A 126 11.17 10.35 1.71
N ASN A 127 11.47 10.56 0.43
CA ASN A 127 12.85 10.70 -0.05
C ASN A 127 13.55 11.97 0.46
N SER A 128 12.84 13.05 0.79
CA SER A 128 13.51 14.30 1.20
C SER A 128 13.89 14.31 2.68
N GLY A 129 12.96 13.97 3.57
CA GLY A 129 13.18 14.02 5.02
C GLY A 129 14.16 12.96 5.53
N ALA A 130 14.03 11.72 5.04
CA ALA A 130 14.93 10.64 5.43
C ALA A 130 16.36 10.85 4.87
N ALA A 131 16.49 11.38 3.66
CA ALA A 131 17.80 11.70 3.08
C ALA A 131 18.47 12.88 3.81
N TYR A 132 17.72 13.93 4.15
CA TYR A 132 18.24 15.05 4.93
C TYR A 132 18.68 14.60 6.32
N GLY A 133 17.85 13.81 7.01
CA GLY A 133 18.19 13.24 8.31
C GLY A 133 19.44 12.36 8.24
N GLY A 134 19.55 11.50 7.23
CA GLY A 134 20.74 10.67 7.00
C GLY A 134 22.00 11.49 6.72
N PHE A 135 21.89 12.54 5.92
CA PHE A 135 23.00 13.43 5.60
C PHE A 135 23.54 14.17 6.82
N VAL A 136 22.65 14.72 7.66
CA VAL A 136 23.04 15.42 8.90
C VAL A 136 23.73 14.46 9.87
N LEU A 137 23.25 13.22 9.97
CA LEU A 137 23.84 12.21 10.85
C LEU A 137 25.25 11.80 10.39
N VAL A 138 25.44 11.63 9.07
CA VAL A 138 26.76 11.37 8.49
C VAL A 138 27.71 12.55 8.72
N LEU A 139 27.23 13.80 8.53
CA LEU A 139 28.02 15.00 8.80
C LEU A 139 28.47 15.06 10.27
N PHE A 140 27.58 14.75 11.20
CA PHE A 140 27.89 14.71 12.63
C PHE A 140 28.94 13.64 12.96
N CYS A 141 28.81 12.45 12.37
CA CYS A 141 29.80 11.39 12.52
C CYS A 141 31.18 11.80 11.98
N VAL A 142 31.24 12.45 10.81
CA VAL A 142 32.51 12.92 10.23
C VAL A 142 33.15 14.02 11.08
N MET A 143 32.36 14.96 11.63
CA MET A 143 32.88 15.98 12.55
C MET A 143 33.32 15.41 13.90
N SER A 144 32.76 14.26 14.31
CA SER A 144 33.16 13.57 15.54
C SER A 144 34.41 12.68 15.38
N LEU A 145 34.92 12.48 14.16
CA LEU A 145 36.15 11.72 13.95
C LEU A 145 37.40 12.55 14.33
N PRO A 146 38.34 11.96 15.10
CA PRO A 146 39.59 12.62 15.47
C PRO A 146 40.42 12.95 14.22
N GLY A 147 40.92 14.19 14.15
CA GLY A 147 41.68 14.69 13.01
C GLY A 147 40.93 15.61 12.02
N ILE A 148 39.60 15.48 11.87
CA ILE A 148 38.78 16.41 11.06
C ILE A 148 38.12 17.48 11.95
N GLY A 149 37.51 17.06 13.07
CA GLY A 149 36.89 17.97 14.04
C GLY A 149 37.88 18.86 14.81
N ASP A 150 39.14 18.43 14.93
CA ASP A 150 40.22 19.18 15.59
C ASP A 150 40.70 20.37 14.74
N LYS A 151 40.73 20.22 13.41
CA LYS A 151 41.12 21.29 12.49
C LYS A 151 40.08 22.41 12.37
N LEU A 152 38.83 22.12 12.76
CA LEU A 152 37.70 23.06 12.75
C LEU A 152 37.45 23.70 14.13
N GLY A 153 38.23 23.36 15.16
CA GLY A 153 38.13 23.95 16.50
C GLY A 153 36.88 23.53 17.30
N THR A 154 36.11 22.56 16.82
CA THR A 154 34.86 22.09 17.45
C THR A 154 35.06 20.94 18.45
N ALA A 155 36.23 20.31 18.45
CA ALA A 155 36.57 19.17 19.30
C ALA A 155 36.32 19.36 20.82
N PRO A 156 36.76 20.45 21.48
CA PRO A 156 36.57 20.58 22.94
C PRO A 156 35.10 20.81 23.35
N ARG A 157 34.26 21.35 22.44
CA ARG A 157 32.82 21.55 22.70
C ARG A 157 32.00 20.28 22.52
N ILE A 158 32.39 19.41 21.59
CA ILE A 158 31.71 18.13 21.36
C ILE A 158 32.10 17.13 22.45
N GLU A 159 33.37 17.12 22.86
CA GLU A 159 33.86 16.24 23.93
C GLU A 159 33.22 16.56 25.29
N SER A 160 33.03 17.85 25.61
CA SER A 160 32.32 18.28 26.82
C SER A 160 30.82 17.97 26.79
N ALA A 161 30.17 18.06 25.62
CA ALA A 161 28.77 17.64 25.46
C ALA A 161 28.61 16.12 25.62
N LEU A 162 29.55 15.33 25.09
CA LEU A 162 29.54 13.87 25.23
C LEU A 162 29.77 13.43 26.68
N GLN A 163 30.66 14.13 27.42
CA GLN A 163 30.87 13.90 28.85
C GLN A 163 29.65 14.27 29.69
N MET A 164 28.91 15.32 29.33
CA MET A 164 27.64 15.64 30.00
C MET A 164 26.56 14.59 29.72
N MET A 165 26.44 14.13 28.47
CA MET A 165 25.48 13.08 28.12
C MET A 165 25.77 11.75 28.83
N SER A 166 27.03 11.33 28.92
CA SER A 166 27.39 10.06 29.57
C SER A 166 27.14 10.07 31.08
N LYS A 167 27.35 11.22 31.75
CA LYS A 167 26.97 11.40 33.16
C LYS A 167 25.46 11.30 33.38
N ASN A 168 24.67 11.97 32.54
CA ASN A 168 23.22 11.96 32.65
C ASN A 168 22.61 10.58 32.33
N VAL A 169 23.19 9.84 31.38
CA VAL A 169 22.75 8.47 31.08
C VAL A 169 23.09 7.51 32.22
N GLY A 170 24.25 7.68 32.87
CA GLY A 170 24.64 6.89 34.04
C GLY A 170 23.72 7.10 35.25
N GLU A 171 23.23 8.32 35.46
CA GLU A 171 22.23 8.62 36.49
C GLU A 171 20.87 7.99 36.17
N VAL A 172 20.37 8.16 34.94
CA VAL A 172 19.09 7.57 34.52
C VAL A 172 19.12 6.05 34.65
N VAL A 173 20.22 5.39 34.26
CA VAL A 173 20.36 3.93 34.38
C VAL A 173 20.40 3.46 35.84
N ARG A 174 20.95 4.26 36.77
CA ARG A 174 20.91 3.94 38.21
C ARG A 174 19.53 4.15 38.82
N THR A 175 18.81 5.20 38.42
CA THR A 175 17.44 5.47 38.87
C THR A 175 16.46 4.39 38.42
N PHE A 176 16.70 3.74 37.29
CA PHE A 176 15.88 2.60 36.82
C PHE A 176 16.27 1.23 37.42
N ARG A 177 17.39 1.14 38.16
CA ARG A 177 17.90 -0.13 38.74
C ARG A 177 17.66 -0.27 40.25
N ASN A 178 17.21 0.79 40.92
CA ASN A 178 16.62 0.75 42.27
C ASN A 178 15.09 0.76 42.18
#